data_AF-H3GM00-F1
#
_entry.id   AF-H3GM00-F1
#
_cell.length_a   1.000
_cell.length_b   1.000
_cell.length_c   1.000
_cell.angle_alpha   90.00
_cell.angle_beta   90.00
_cell.angle_gamma   90.00
#
_symmetry.space_group_name_H-M   'P 1'
#
loop_
_entity.id
_entity.type
_entity.pdbx_description
1 polymer ?
#
loop_
_entity_poly.entity_id
_entity_poly.type
_entity_poly.pdbx_seq_one_letter_code
_entity_poly.pdbx_strand_id
1 'polypeptide(L)'
;MSGFERILARVGGDALRSYCSSAIEDELRNLQTRLRSCLESVEQAQKVQEAVAKLDVPLSRENAASCADVKRKYARFSADLGAFVDEQRKLQAEAPEAADAQGEKLGRERVTKLLGKIQHRITRKRSDAWIDKNLADVETIAAIIGDEEFAGPDKALRNELVLVLDHFISAVLLSPLTNHKTLEKMEKVLNKLSGVHDDIDAYIKSSSELLTKKRAVQENNIVDAEPRVKRQRVDTEPQSEFLVKVERAAAAVAAAEVEGNDAVYEVFVSDLPWGTTKEADVASYFGIAGVVVLVQMPTMTDGSTVGVAVVRFAALEGMTLALRMDGYPFNGKNIRVAVHKSK
;
A
#
# COMPACT_ATOMS: atom_id res chain seq x y z
N MET A 1 -44.89 -3.19 20.70
CA MET A 1 -43.51 -2.85 20.31
C MET A 1 -42.99 -1.75 21.22
N SER A 2 -41.94 -2.07 21.97
CA SER A 2 -41.27 -1.16 22.89
C SER A 2 -40.76 0.07 22.15
N GLY A 3 -40.72 1.24 22.81
CA GLY A 3 -40.12 2.45 22.22
C GLY A 3 -38.69 2.24 21.74
N PHE A 4 -37.96 1.32 22.39
CA PHE A 4 -36.61 0.93 22.04
C PHE A 4 -36.54 0.17 20.70
N GLU A 5 -37.50 -0.72 20.43
CA GLU A 5 -37.57 -1.47 19.14
C GLU A 5 -37.82 -0.54 17.95
N ARG A 6 -38.61 0.53 18.16
CA ARG A 6 -38.86 1.55 17.13
C ARG A 6 -37.63 2.42 16.84
N ILE A 7 -36.75 2.63 17.82
CA ILE A 7 -35.49 3.36 17.66
C ILE A 7 -34.46 2.48 16.96
N LEU A 8 -34.33 1.21 17.37
CA LEU A 8 -33.42 0.25 16.76
C LEU A 8 -33.76 -0.02 15.28
N ALA A 9 -35.05 -0.06 14.93
CA ALA A 9 -35.48 -0.21 13.54
C ALA A 9 -35.18 1.01 12.64
N ARG A 10 -34.84 2.16 13.22
CA ARG A 10 -34.63 3.44 12.52
C ARG A 10 -33.15 3.82 12.41
N VAL A 11 -32.28 3.15 13.17
CA VAL A 11 -30.83 3.31 13.13
C VAL A 11 -30.27 2.32 12.11
N GLY A 12 -29.60 2.82 11.05
CA GLY A 12 -29.04 1.97 10.00
C GLY A 12 -28.10 0.89 10.58
N GLY A 13 -28.08 -0.30 9.95
CA GLY A 13 -27.40 -1.49 10.47
C GLY A 13 -25.92 -1.29 10.84
N ASP A 14 -25.23 -0.34 10.22
CA ASP A 14 -23.84 -0.01 10.54
C ASP A 14 -23.69 0.82 11.83
N ALA A 15 -24.64 1.73 12.10
CA ALA A 15 -24.67 2.47 13.36
C ALA A 15 -25.08 1.57 14.54
N LEU A 16 -25.97 0.60 14.29
CA LEU A 16 -26.33 -0.41 15.29
C LEU A 16 -25.13 -1.31 15.65
N ARG A 17 -24.39 -1.78 14.64
CA ARG A 17 -23.16 -2.56 14.85
C ARG A 17 -22.11 -1.76 15.61
N SER A 18 -21.87 -0.50 15.23
CA SER A 18 -20.93 0.36 15.95
C SER A 18 -21.33 0.58 17.41
N TYR A 19 -22.63 0.72 17.70
CA TYR A 19 -23.12 0.91 19.06
C TYR A 19 -22.96 -0.36 19.90
N CYS A 20 -23.34 -1.53 19.36
CA CYS A 20 -23.16 -2.81 20.04
C CYS A 20 -21.68 -3.13 20.28
N SER A 21 -20.81 -2.87 19.30
CA SER A 21 -19.36 -3.05 19.45
C SER A 21 -18.80 -2.14 20.54
N SER A 22 -19.17 -0.85 20.56
CA SER A 22 -18.71 0.08 21.59
C SER A 22 -19.18 -0.32 22.99
N ALA A 23 -20.43 -0.76 23.14
CA ALA A 23 -20.98 -1.19 24.43
C ALA A 23 -20.27 -2.45 24.95
N ILE A 24 -19.98 -3.42 24.07
CA ILE A 24 -19.23 -4.63 24.43
C ILE A 24 -17.78 -4.26 24.84
N GLU A 25 -17.14 -3.35 24.11
CA GLU A 25 -15.80 -2.88 24.46
C GLU A 25 -15.75 -2.17 25.82
N ASP A 26 -16.77 -1.38 26.16
CA ASP A 26 -16.88 -0.72 27.46
C ASP A 26 -17.07 -1.72 28.60
N GLU A 27 -17.91 -2.74 28.41
CA GLU A 27 -18.07 -3.82 29.40
C GLU A 27 -16.79 -4.64 29.56
N LEU A 28 -16.06 -4.92 28.47
CA LEU A 28 -14.76 -5.58 28.53
C LEU A 28 -13.72 -4.74 29.29
N ARG A 29 -13.67 -3.43 29.04
CA ARG A 29 -12.79 -2.50 29.78
C ARG A 29 -13.14 -2.48 31.28
N ASN A 30 -14.43 -2.45 31.60
CA ASN A 30 -14.91 -2.46 32.99
C ASN A 30 -14.54 -3.78 33.69
N LEU A 31 -14.79 -4.92 33.03
CA LEU A 31 -14.44 -6.25 33.54
C LEU A 31 -12.93 -6.40 33.76
N GLN A 32 -12.12 -5.91 32.82
CA GLN A 32 -10.66 -5.91 32.94
C GLN A 32 -10.19 -5.06 34.14
N THR A 33 -10.82 -3.92 34.38
CA THR A 33 -10.51 -3.05 35.53
C THR A 33 -10.87 -3.73 36.85
N ARG A 34 -12.03 -4.39 36.91
CA ARG A 34 -12.46 -5.16 38.09
C ARG A 34 -11.53 -6.36 38.36
N LEU A 35 -11.09 -7.07 37.32
CA LEU A 35 -10.12 -8.16 37.46
C LEU A 35 -8.77 -7.68 37.98
N ARG A 36 -8.26 -6.54 37.50
CA ARG A 36 -7.02 -5.94 38.03
C ARG A 36 -7.14 -5.57 39.50
N SER A 37 -8.24 -4.92 39.89
CA SER A 37 -8.48 -4.60 41.30
C SER A 37 -8.59 -5.85 42.18
N CYS A 38 -9.20 -6.92 41.67
CA CYS A 38 -9.24 -8.21 42.36
C CYS A 38 -7.84 -8.82 42.52
N LEU A 39 -7.01 -8.79 41.47
CA LEU A 39 -5.62 -9.25 41.53
C LEU A 39 -4.81 -8.47 42.57
N GLU A 40 -4.89 -7.14 42.58
CA GLU A 40 -4.21 -6.30 43.56
C GLU A 40 -4.66 -6.62 45.00
N SER A 41 -5.96 -6.85 45.20
CA SER A 41 -6.50 -7.26 46.51
C SER A 41 -5.99 -8.64 46.95
N VAL A 42 -5.89 -9.60 46.02
CA VAL A 42 -5.33 -10.94 46.30
C VAL A 42 -3.83 -10.85 46.60
N GLU A 43 -3.06 -10.05 45.87
CA GLU A 43 -1.64 -9.84 46.16
C GLU A 43 -1.41 -9.20 47.53
N GLN A 44 -2.24 -8.22 47.90
CA GLN A 44 -2.20 -7.63 49.24
C GLN A 44 -2.53 -8.66 50.33
N ALA A 45 -3.57 -9.48 50.12
CA ALA A 45 -3.92 -10.55 51.05
C ALA A 45 -2.80 -11.58 51.19
N GLN A 46 -2.10 -11.91 50.09
CA GLN A 46 -0.95 -12.81 50.10
C GLN A 46 0.24 -12.22 50.86
N LYS A 47 0.53 -10.92 50.69
CA LYS A 47 1.57 -10.22 51.47
C LYS A 47 1.26 -10.22 52.97
N VAL A 48 0.00 -10.01 53.35
CA VAL A 48 -0.43 -10.11 54.75
C VAL A 48 -0.26 -11.54 55.28
N GLN A 49 -0.63 -12.55 54.49
CA GLN A 49 -0.45 -13.96 54.86
C GLN A 49 1.03 -14.32 55.05
N GLU A 50 1.92 -13.86 54.17
CA GLU A 50 3.37 -14.06 54.29
C GLU A 50 3.97 -13.32 55.50
N ALA A 51 3.49 -12.12 55.79
CA ALA A 51 3.90 -11.37 56.98
C ALA A 51 3.45 -12.06 58.27
N VAL A 52 2.21 -12.57 58.31
CA VAL A 52 1.68 -13.36 59.43
C VAL A 52 2.46 -14.66 59.61
N ALA A 53 2.81 -15.34 58.52
CA ALA A 53 3.65 -16.55 58.57
C ALA A 53 5.07 -16.28 59.10
N LYS A 54 5.64 -15.10 58.80
CA LYS A 54 6.95 -14.67 59.33
C LYS A 54 6.91 -14.25 60.80
N LEU A 55 5.75 -13.83 61.29
CA LEU A 55 5.56 -13.38 62.68
C LEU A 55 5.27 -14.53 63.66
N ASP A 56 5.15 -15.77 63.17
CA ASP A 56 4.86 -16.99 63.96
C ASP A 56 3.71 -16.82 64.97
N VAL A 57 2.71 -16.01 64.60
CA VAL A 57 1.51 -15.79 65.42
C VAL A 57 0.54 -16.92 65.11
N PRO A 58 0.16 -17.77 66.08
CA PRO A 58 -0.85 -18.78 65.85
C PRO A 58 -2.16 -18.09 65.44
N LEU A 59 -2.59 -18.32 64.19
CA LEU A 59 -3.88 -17.87 63.70
C LEU A 59 -4.96 -18.29 64.70
N SER A 60 -5.70 -17.32 65.26
CA SER A 60 -6.89 -17.61 66.05
C SER A 60 -7.78 -18.60 65.31
N ARG A 61 -8.43 -19.50 66.04
CA ARG A 61 -9.25 -20.60 65.49
C ARG A 61 -10.28 -20.10 64.45
N GLU A 62 -10.79 -18.88 64.65
CA GLU A 62 -11.74 -18.19 63.77
C GLU A 62 -11.08 -17.68 62.46
N ASN A 63 -9.84 -17.20 62.52
CA ASN A 63 -9.10 -16.72 61.36
C ASN A 63 -8.60 -17.89 60.49
N ALA A 64 -8.21 -19.00 61.12
CA ALA A 64 -7.86 -20.23 60.41
C ALA A 64 -9.07 -20.81 59.65
N ALA A 65 -10.26 -20.80 60.27
CA ALA A 65 -11.50 -21.23 59.62
C ALA A 65 -11.88 -20.30 58.46
N SER A 66 -11.77 -18.99 58.63
CA SER A 66 -12.06 -18.01 57.56
C SER A 66 -11.09 -18.14 56.39
N CYS A 67 -9.79 -18.36 56.65
CA CYS A 67 -8.80 -18.60 55.61
C CYS A 67 -9.08 -19.90 54.83
N ALA A 68 -9.45 -20.96 55.54
CA ALA A 68 -9.84 -22.22 54.90
C ALA A 68 -11.09 -22.07 54.01
N ASP A 69 -12.07 -21.27 54.44
CA ASP A 69 -13.28 -20.99 53.66
C ASP A 69 -12.99 -20.14 52.41
N VAL A 70 -12.14 -19.11 52.53
CA VAL A 70 -11.67 -18.30 51.39
C VAL A 70 -10.92 -19.16 50.38
N LYS A 71 -10.00 -20.04 50.83
CA LYS A 71 -9.28 -20.98 49.94
C LYS A 71 -10.25 -21.91 49.21
N ARG A 72 -11.27 -22.42 49.91
CA ARG A 72 -12.30 -23.28 49.29
C ARG A 72 -13.12 -22.52 48.24
N LYS A 73 -13.51 -21.28 48.52
CA LYS A 73 -14.22 -20.41 47.57
C LYS A 73 -13.36 -20.08 46.35
N TYR A 74 -12.09 -19.77 46.55
CA TYR A 74 -11.15 -19.52 45.44
C TYR A 74 -10.94 -20.76 44.58
N ALA A 75 -10.74 -21.93 45.18
CA ALA A 75 -10.60 -23.19 44.45
C ALA A 75 -11.84 -23.49 43.60
N ARG A 76 -13.04 -23.23 44.14
CA ARG A 76 -14.29 -23.38 43.39
C ARG A 76 -14.39 -22.38 42.24
N PHE A 77 -14.11 -21.11 42.48
CA PHE A 77 -14.10 -20.08 41.45
C PHE A 77 -13.10 -20.39 40.33
N SER A 78 -11.90 -20.87 40.67
CA SER A 78 -10.88 -21.27 39.70
C SER A 78 -11.35 -22.45 38.85
N ALA A 79 -12.04 -23.42 39.44
CA ALA A 79 -12.61 -24.54 38.70
C ALA A 79 -13.74 -24.09 37.76
N ASP A 80 -14.63 -23.22 38.24
CA ASP A 80 -15.73 -22.65 37.45
C ASP A 80 -15.19 -21.79 36.29
N LEU A 81 -14.12 -21.03 36.52
CA LEU A 81 -13.44 -20.25 35.49
C LEU A 81 -12.77 -21.15 34.43
N GLY A 82 -12.15 -22.25 34.87
CA GLY A 82 -11.59 -23.26 33.97
C GLY A 82 -12.66 -23.86 33.07
N ALA A 83 -13.78 -24.29 33.65
CA ALA A 83 -14.93 -24.82 32.90
C ALA A 83 -15.50 -23.79 31.91
N PHE A 84 -15.62 -22.52 32.30
CA PHE A 84 -16.05 -21.44 31.41
C PHE A 84 -15.08 -21.24 30.23
N VAL A 85 -13.77 -21.22 30.48
CA VAL A 85 -12.76 -21.08 29.41
C VAL A 85 -12.81 -22.26 28.45
N ASP A 86 -12.99 -23.48 28.96
CA ASP A 86 -13.12 -24.67 28.13
C ASP A 86 -14.43 -24.66 27.32
N GLU A 87 -15.52 -24.16 27.90
CA GLU A 87 -16.78 -23.95 27.19
C GLU A 87 -16.64 -22.87 26.10
N GLN A 88 -15.96 -21.76 26.37
CA GLN A 88 -15.67 -20.73 25.36
C GLN A 88 -14.79 -21.29 24.23
N ARG A 89 -13.78 -22.11 24.55
CA ARG A 89 -12.96 -22.79 23.53
C ARG A 89 -13.78 -23.75 22.69
N LYS A 90 -14.72 -24.48 23.31
CA LYS A 90 -15.63 -25.38 22.61
C LYS A 90 -16.57 -24.62 21.68
N LEU A 91 -17.14 -23.50 22.13
CA LEU A 91 -17.99 -22.63 21.32
C LEU A 91 -17.22 -21.97 20.17
N GLN A 92 -15.94 -21.65 20.37
CA GLN A 92 -15.05 -21.16 19.30
C GLN A 92 -14.70 -22.26 18.28
N ALA A 93 -14.52 -23.51 18.73
CA ALA A 93 -14.25 -24.66 17.86
C ALA A 93 -15.50 -25.14 17.09
N GLU A 94 -16.70 -24.96 17.65
CA GLU A 94 -17.98 -25.28 17.00
C GLU A 94 -18.47 -24.17 16.04
N ALA A 95 -17.78 -23.03 15.98
CA ALA A 95 -18.05 -21.91 15.07
C ALA A 95 -16.97 -21.81 13.97
N PRO A 96 -16.95 -22.72 12.97
CA PRO A 96 -15.91 -22.72 11.94
C PRO A 96 -15.91 -21.43 11.08
N GLU A 97 -17.03 -20.71 11.00
CA GLU A 97 -17.11 -19.51 10.14
C GLU A 97 -16.42 -18.27 10.72
N ALA A 98 -16.12 -18.20 12.02
CA ALA A 98 -15.61 -16.97 12.63
C ALA A 98 -14.08 -16.88 12.71
N ALA A 99 -13.38 -18.00 12.85
CA ALA A 99 -11.92 -18.05 12.93
C ALA A 99 -11.27 -17.89 11.54
N ASP A 100 -11.78 -18.60 10.54
CA ASP A 100 -11.33 -18.48 9.14
C ASP A 100 -11.61 -17.07 8.60
N ALA A 101 -12.78 -16.51 8.90
CA ALA A 101 -13.11 -15.13 8.52
C ALA A 101 -12.23 -14.07 9.20
N GLN A 102 -11.68 -14.32 10.39
CA GLN A 102 -10.76 -13.39 11.04
C GLN A 102 -9.35 -13.48 10.46
N GLY A 103 -8.83 -14.70 10.23
CA GLY A 103 -7.54 -14.92 9.58
C GLY A 103 -7.51 -14.35 8.15
N GLU A 104 -8.54 -14.64 7.36
CA GLU A 104 -8.69 -14.10 6.01
C GLU A 104 -8.81 -12.57 5.99
N LYS A 105 -9.61 -11.99 6.89
CA LYS A 105 -9.80 -10.53 6.94
C LYS A 105 -8.51 -9.82 7.35
N LEU A 106 -7.72 -10.42 8.23
CA LEU A 106 -6.42 -9.91 8.63
C LEU A 106 -5.37 -10.06 7.51
N GLY A 107 -5.43 -11.17 6.75
CA GLY A 107 -4.64 -11.37 5.53
C GLY A 107 -4.95 -10.31 4.47
N ARG A 108 -6.23 -10.08 4.16
CA ARG A 108 -6.68 -9.06 3.20
C ARG A 108 -6.27 -7.66 3.63
N GLU A 109 -6.48 -7.29 4.89
CA GLU A 109 -6.07 -5.98 5.41
C GLU A 109 -4.55 -5.77 5.30
N ARG A 110 -3.76 -6.83 5.53
CA ARG A 110 -2.31 -6.78 5.38
C ARG A 110 -1.89 -6.59 3.92
N VAL A 111 -2.54 -7.27 2.97
CA VAL A 111 -2.29 -7.09 1.53
C VAL A 111 -2.64 -5.66 1.10
N THR A 112 -3.81 -5.12 1.45
CA THR A 112 -4.21 -3.74 1.11
C THR A 112 -3.22 -2.71 1.69
N LYS A 113 -2.75 -2.90 2.93
CA LYS A 113 -1.72 -2.02 3.52
C LYS A 113 -0.40 -2.08 2.74
N LEU A 114 0.02 -3.25 2.26
CA LEU A 114 1.23 -3.39 1.46
C LEU A 114 1.07 -2.75 0.07
N LEU A 115 -0.07 -2.93 -0.58
CA LEU A 115 -0.40 -2.27 -1.85
C LEU A 115 -0.35 -0.74 -1.73
N GLY A 116 -0.96 -0.18 -0.69
CA GLY A 116 -0.90 1.25 -0.42
C GLY A 116 0.53 1.76 -0.17
N LYS A 117 1.39 0.97 0.52
CA LYS A 117 2.80 1.32 0.72
C LYS A 117 3.59 1.32 -0.59
N ILE A 118 3.38 0.32 -1.44
CA ILE A 118 4.01 0.24 -2.77
C ILE A 118 3.62 1.45 -3.60
N GLN A 119 2.32 1.75 -3.69
CA GLN A 119 1.80 2.90 -4.43
C GLN A 119 2.36 4.22 -3.89
N HIS A 120 2.44 4.39 -2.56
CA HIS A 120 3.02 5.57 -1.94
C HIS A 120 4.51 5.75 -2.28
N ARG A 121 5.29 4.67 -2.30
CA ARG A 121 6.73 4.72 -2.63
C ARG A 121 6.98 5.00 -4.11
N ILE A 122 6.08 4.59 -5.00
CA ILE A 122 6.24 4.89 -6.43
C ILE A 122 5.87 6.35 -6.73
N THR A 123 4.88 6.90 -6.02
CA THR A 123 4.36 8.27 -6.23
C THR A 123 5.13 9.37 -5.49
N ARG A 124 5.95 9.06 -4.47
CA ARG A 124 6.80 10.04 -3.78
C ARG A 124 8.28 9.89 -4.10
N LYS A 125 9.07 10.92 -3.75
CA LYS A 125 10.54 11.03 -3.93
C LYS A 125 11.22 9.66 -3.73
N ARG A 126 11.72 9.12 -4.84
CA ARG A 126 12.31 7.78 -4.93
C ARG A 126 13.66 7.77 -4.20
N SER A 127 13.73 7.13 -3.04
CA SER A 127 15.00 6.78 -2.41
C SER A 127 15.67 5.65 -3.20
N ASP A 128 17.00 5.58 -3.32
CA ASP A 128 17.68 4.55 -4.15
C ASP A 128 17.25 3.09 -3.87
N ALA A 129 16.80 2.80 -2.64
CA ALA A 129 16.33 1.48 -2.22
C ALA A 129 14.82 1.20 -2.47
N TRP A 130 14.12 2.05 -3.22
CA TRP A 130 12.66 1.94 -3.40
C TRP A 130 12.27 0.65 -4.15
N ILE A 131 13.10 0.22 -5.10
CA ILE A 131 12.85 -1.00 -5.90
C ILE A 131 12.95 -2.24 -5.03
N ASP A 132 14.02 -2.42 -4.26
CA ASP A 132 14.19 -3.59 -3.39
C ASP A 132 13.11 -3.66 -2.31
N LYS A 133 12.70 -2.52 -1.74
CA LYS A 133 11.60 -2.46 -0.76
C LYS A 133 10.26 -2.87 -1.37
N ASN A 134 9.97 -2.43 -2.59
CA ASN A 134 8.76 -2.83 -3.29
C ASN A 134 8.79 -4.31 -3.67
N LEU A 135 9.92 -4.84 -4.13
CA LEU A 135 10.08 -6.27 -4.42
C LEU A 135 9.82 -7.13 -3.19
N ALA A 136 10.35 -6.74 -2.02
CA ALA A 136 10.11 -7.46 -0.76
C ALA A 136 8.63 -7.43 -0.32
N ASP A 137 7.96 -6.29 -0.51
CA ASP A 137 6.54 -6.17 -0.19
C ASP A 137 5.67 -7.00 -1.17
N VAL A 138 6.00 -7.05 -2.46
CA VAL A 138 5.32 -7.93 -3.44
C VAL A 138 5.57 -9.41 -3.14
N GLU A 139 6.79 -9.78 -2.73
CA GLU A 139 7.10 -11.16 -2.31
C GLU A 139 6.30 -11.56 -1.05
N THR A 140 6.10 -10.63 -0.12
CA THR A 140 5.26 -10.84 1.06
C THR A 140 3.79 -11.01 0.65
N ILE A 141 3.30 -10.23 -0.31
CA ILE A 141 1.94 -10.40 -0.86
C ILE A 141 1.80 -11.77 -1.51
N ALA A 142 2.78 -12.20 -2.31
CA ALA A 142 2.76 -13.52 -2.95
C ALA A 142 2.70 -14.66 -1.93
N ALA A 143 3.45 -14.54 -0.82
CA ALA A 143 3.41 -15.53 0.26
C ALA A 143 2.05 -15.60 0.96
N ILE A 144 1.39 -14.46 1.18
CA ILE A 144 0.05 -14.41 1.81
C ILE A 144 -1.01 -15.00 0.87
N ILE A 145 -0.92 -14.70 -0.43
CA ILE A 145 -1.92 -15.12 -1.40
C ILE A 145 -1.76 -16.60 -1.78
N GLY A 146 -0.55 -17.14 -1.74
CA GLY A 146 -0.26 -18.56 -1.99
C GLY A 146 -0.48 -19.49 -0.80
N ASP A 147 -0.95 -18.98 0.34
CA ASP A 147 -1.28 -19.79 1.51
C ASP A 147 -2.61 -20.54 1.29
N GLU A 148 -2.66 -21.85 1.58
CA GLU A 148 -3.84 -22.69 1.30
C GLU A 148 -5.07 -22.29 2.14
N GLU A 149 -4.85 -21.59 3.26
CA GLU A 149 -5.91 -21.03 4.13
C GLU A 149 -6.50 -19.71 3.60
N PHE A 150 -5.91 -19.10 2.56
CA PHE A 150 -6.45 -17.90 1.95
C PHE A 150 -7.43 -18.29 0.85
N ALA A 151 -8.74 -18.06 1.03
CA ALA A 151 -9.79 -18.34 0.01
C ALA A 151 -9.68 -17.51 -1.30
N GLY A 152 -8.51 -16.95 -1.56
CA GLY A 152 -8.18 -16.17 -2.73
C GLY A 152 -8.49 -14.67 -2.58
N PRO A 153 -7.79 -13.82 -3.33
CA PRO A 153 -8.07 -12.40 -3.34
C PRO A 153 -9.45 -12.15 -3.96
N ASP A 154 -10.27 -11.30 -3.33
CA ASP A 154 -11.55 -10.89 -3.91
C ASP A 154 -11.34 -10.11 -5.22
N LYS A 155 -12.39 -9.94 -6.03
CA LYS A 155 -12.28 -9.28 -7.33
C LYS A 155 -11.72 -7.85 -7.23
N ALA A 156 -12.02 -7.14 -6.15
CA ALA A 156 -11.53 -5.78 -5.93
C ALA A 156 -10.03 -5.75 -5.64
N LEU A 157 -9.57 -6.62 -4.75
CA LEU A 157 -8.17 -6.79 -4.36
C LEU A 157 -7.32 -7.31 -5.52
N ARG A 158 -7.86 -8.19 -6.37
CA ARG A 158 -7.19 -8.62 -7.61
C ARG A 158 -6.97 -7.46 -8.57
N ASN A 159 -7.99 -6.64 -8.79
CA ASN A 159 -7.88 -5.48 -9.66
C ASN A 159 -6.87 -4.46 -9.11
N GLU A 160 -6.88 -4.22 -7.79
CA GLU A 160 -5.91 -3.34 -7.13
C GLU A 160 -4.48 -3.87 -7.23
N LEU A 161 -4.29 -5.18 -7.00
CA LEU A 161 -2.99 -5.84 -7.13
C LEU A 161 -2.44 -5.70 -8.55
N VAL A 162 -3.23 -6.00 -9.58
CA VAL A 162 -2.83 -5.85 -10.99
C VAL A 162 -2.45 -4.39 -11.29
N LEU A 163 -3.25 -3.42 -10.84
CA LEU A 163 -2.98 -2.00 -11.04
C LEU A 163 -1.67 -1.55 -10.39
N VAL A 164 -1.42 -1.97 -9.14
CA VAL A 164 -0.19 -1.63 -8.41
C VAL A 164 1.02 -2.31 -9.04
N LEU A 165 0.88 -3.55 -9.50
CA LEU A 165 1.93 -4.26 -10.24
C LEU A 165 2.24 -3.56 -11.58
N ASP A 166 1.24 -3.07 -12.31
CA ASP A 166 1.45 -2.31 -13.56
C ASP A 166 2.20 -1.01 -13.32
N HIS A 167 1.79 -0.26 -12.30
CA HIS A 167 2.49 0.96 -11.92
C HIS A 167 3.93 0.67 -11.46
N PHE A 168 4.13 -0.43 -10.72
CA PHE A 168 5.45 -0.83 -10.24
C PHE A 168 6.38 -1.28 -11.36
N ILE A 169 5.91 -2.18 -12.23
CA ILE A 169 6.68 -2.68 -13.37
C ILE A 169 7.02 -1.52 -14.31
N SER A 170 6.06 -0.66 -14.63
CA SER A 170 6.32 0.55 -15.44
C SER A 170 7.37 1.46 -14.79
N ALA A 171 7.28 1.70 -13.48
CA ALA A 171 8.26 2.53 -12.79
C ALA A 171 9.67 1.90 -12.77
N VAL A 172 9.78 0.57 -12.68
CA VAL A 172 11.06 -0.15 -12.78
C VAL A 172 11.57 -0.14 -14.22
N LEU A 173 10.70 -0.32 -15.22
CA LEU A 173 11.06 -0.25 -16.63
C LEU A 173 11.50 1.17 -17.04
N LEU A 174 11.08 2.22 -16.35
CA LEU A 174 11.48 3.59 -16.63
C LEU A 174 12.63 4.10 -15.73
N SER A 175 13.00 3.34 -14.70
CA SER A 175 14.04 3.78 -13.77
C SER A 175 15.45 3.60 -14.35
N PRO A 176 16.35 4.59 -14.19
CA PRO A 176 17.77 4.45 -14.55
C PRO A 176 18.53 3.53 -13.58
N LEU A 177 17.94 3.17 -12.44
CA LEU A 177 18.52 2.26 -11.45
C LEU A 177 18.28 0.77 -11.81
N THR A 178 17.66 0.50 -12.95
CA THR A 178 17.24 -0.84 -13.33
C THR A 178 18.35 -1.61 -14.03
N ASN A 179 18.92 -2.55 -13.29
CA ASN A 179 19.96 -3.47 -13.76
C ASN A 179 19.38 -4.85 -14.09
N HIS A 180 20.14 -5.67 -14.83
CA HIS A 180 19.75 -7.05 -15.18
C HIS A 180 19.31 -7.87 -13.95
N LYS A 181 20.06 -7.78 -12.85
CA LYS A 181 19.75 -8.44 -11.56
C LYS A 181 18.40 -8.00 -10.98
N THR A 182 18.00 -6.75 -11.20
CA THR A 182 16.70 -6.23 -10.76
C THR A 182 15.56 -6.82 -11.59
N LEU A 183 15.77 -6.95 -12.91
CA LEU A 183 14.81 -7.58 -13.82
C LEU A 183 14.63 -9.07 -13.52
N GLU A 184 15.70 -9.80 -13.21
CA GLU A 184 15.63 -11.21 -12.78
C GLU A 184 14.89 -11.39 -11.46
N LYS A 185 15.15 -10.52 -10.47
CA LYS A 185 14.41 -10.53 -9.21
C LYS A 185 12.92 -10.26 -9.44
N MET A 186 12.59 -9.30 -10.30
CA MET A 186 11.19 -8.99 -10.65
C MET A 186 10.50 -10.19 -11.29
N GLU A 187 11.14 -10.82 -12.28
CA GLU A 187 10.62 -12.01 -12.95
C GLU A 187 10.39 -13.17 -11.96
N LYS A 188 11.35 -13.41 -11.05
CA LYS A 188 11.20 -14.42 -9.99
C LYS A 188 10.01 -14.14 -9.07
N VAL A 189 9.78 -12.88 -8.71
CA VAL A 189 8.65 -12.49 -7.85
C VAL A 189 7.33 -12.62 -8.60
N LEU A 190 7.27 -12.25 -9.88
CA LEU A 190 6.07 -12.43 -10.71
C LEU A 190 5.72 -13.92 -10.89
N ASN A 191 6.71 -14.78 -11.07
CA ASN A 191 6.49 -16.23 -11.15
C ASN A 191 5.99 -16.84 -9.82
N LYS A 192 6.18 -16.18 -8.68
CA LYS A 192 5.56 -16.61 -7.41
C LYS A 192 4.08 -16.24 -7.32
N LEU A 193 3.64 -15.26 -8.10
CA LEU A 193 2.24 -14.85 -8.20
C LEU A 193 1.50 -15.60 -9.31
N SER A 194 2.21 -16.39 -10.14
CA SER A 194 1.58 -17.19 -11.20
C SER A 194 0.89 -18.43 -10.63
N GLY A 195 -0.29 -18.76 -11.15
CA GLY A 195 -1.12 -19.89 -10.70
C GLY A 195 -2.11 -19.51 -9.60
N VAL A 196 -2.18 -18.23 -9.23
CA VAL A 196 -3.11 -17.71 -8.20
C VAL A 196 -4.51 -17.46 -8.78
N HIS A 197 -4.59 -16.87 -9.97
CA HIS A 197 -5.87 -16.58 -10.65
C HIS A 197 -5.61 -16.22 -12.12
N ASP A 198 -6.49 -16.66 -13.04
CA ASP A 198 -6.34 -16.50 -14.49
C ASP A 198 -6.04 -15.05 -14.94
N ASP A 199 -6.74 -14.06 -14.37
CA ASP A 199 -6.54 -12.63 -14.66
C ASP A 199 -5.14 -12.13 -14.29
N ILE A 200 -4.60 -12.60 -13.15
CA ILE A 200 -3.25 -12.25 -12.67
C ILE A 200 -2.21 -12.94 -13.56
N ASP A 201 -2.48 -14.18 -13.97
CA ASP A 201 -1.59 -14.97 -14.82
C ASP A 201 -1.49 -14.40 -16.24
N ALA A 202 -2.61 -13.97 -16.82
CA ALA A 202 -2.65 -13.28 -18.10
C ALA A 202 -1.82 -12.00 -18.07
N TYR A 203 -1.92 -11.24 -16.97
CA TYR A 203 -1.12 -10.03 -16.76
C TYR A 203 0.37 -10.35 -16.61
N ILE A 204 0.73 -11.32 -15.74
CA ILE A 204 2.13 -11.74 -15.52
C ILE A 204 2.78 -12.17 -16.84
N LYS A 205 2.07 -12.94 -17.67
CA LYS A 205 2.58 -13.36 -18.98
C LYS A 205 2.91 -12.16 -19.86
N SER A 206 2.00 -11.18 -19.96
CA SER A 206 2.23 -9.95 -20.72
C SER A 206 3.39 -9.12 -20.16
N SER A 207 3.53 -9.03 -18.83
CA SER A 207 4.63 -8.29 -18.19
C SER A 207 5.98 -8.98 -18.39
N SER A 208 6.05 -10.30 -18.29
CA SER A 208 7.29 -11.08 -18.51
C SER A 208 7.81 -10.94 -19.95
N GLU A 209 6.92 -10.87 -20.94
CA GLU A 209 7.29 -10.55 -22.33
C GLU A 209 7.90 -9.14 -22.46
N LEU A 210 7.41 -8.15 -21.70
CA LEU A 210 7.98 -6.80 -21.68
C LEU A 210 9.36 -6.76 -20.98
N LEU A 211 9.52 -7.51 -19.88
CA LEU A 211 10.79 -7.60 -19.15
C LEU A 211 11.88 -8.24 -20.04
N THR A 212 11.55 -9.32 -20.75
CA THR A 212 12.47 -10.00 -21.69
C THR A 212 12.83 -9.10 -22.87
N LYS A 213 11.86 -8.38 -23.44
CA LYS A 213 12.14 -7.38 -24.50
C LYS A 213 13.06 -6.26 -24.01
N LYS A 214 12.88 -5.73 -22.79
CA LYS A 214 13.79 -4.72 -22.23
C LYS A 214 15.19 -5.29 -21.98
N ARG A 215 15.29 -6.53 -21.53
CA ARG A 215 16.58 -7.22 -21.33
C ARG A 215 17.35 -7.36 -22.65
N ALA A 216 16.67 -7.76 -23.73
CA ALA A 216 17.26 -7.85 -25.07
C ALA A 216 17.76 -6.49 -25.59
N VAL A 217 17.04 -5.40 -25.29
CA VAL A 217 17.49 -4.03 -25.63
C VAL A 217 18.70 -3.60 -24.79
N GLN A 218 18.78 -4.00 -23.51
CA GLN A 218 19.98 -3.74 -22.69
C GLN A 218 21.19 -4.56 -23.15
N GLU A 219 21.01 -5.80 -23.59
CA GLU A 219 22.10 -6.64 -24.12
C GLU A 219 22.62 -6.14 -25.48
N ASN A 220 21.73 -5.65 -26.36
CA ASN A 220 22.14 -5.11 -27.66
C ASN A 220 22.85 -3.73 -27.56
N ASN A 221 22.68 -3.00 -26.47
CA ASN A 221 23.37 -1.72 -26.22
C ASN A 221 24.76 -1.87 -25.59
N ILE A 222 25.24 -3.10 -25.34
CA ILE A 222 26.56 -3.35 -24.72
C ILE A 222 27.68 -3.57 -25.76
N VAL A 223 27.38 -3.60 -27.07
CA VAL A 223 28.40 -3.91 -28.09
C VAL A 223 29.12 -2.69 -28.68
N ASP A 224 28.77 -1.44 -28.35
CA ASP A 224 29.53 -0.30 -28.88
C ASP A 224 29.52 0.94 -27.97
N ALA A 225 30.32 0.91 -26.90
CA ALA A 225 30.94 2.10 -26.30
C ALA A 225 31.80 1.71 -25.09
N GLU A 226 33.10 1.52 -25.32
CA GLU A 226 34.11 1.58 -24.26
C GLU A 226 34.41 3.07 -23.94
N PRO A 227 34.25 3.57 -22.70
CA PRO A 227 34.91 4.79 -22.29
C PRO A 227 36.10 4.45 -21.39
N ARG A 228 37.30 4.64 -21.95
CA ARG A 228 38.58 4.60 -21.24
C ARG A 228 38.56 5.53 -20.02
N VAL A 229 38.79 4.93 -18.86
CA VAL A 229 39.04 5.63 -17.59
C VAL A 229 40.40 6.35 -17.66
N LYS A 230 40.40 7.69 -17.58
CA LYS A 230 41.57 8.45 -17.13
C LYS A 230 41.27 9.04 -15.76
N ARG A 231 41.99 8.52 -14.75
CA ARG A 231 41.99 9.00 -13.37
C ARG A 231 42.65 10.38 -13.28
N GLN A 232 41.99 11.33 -12.63
CA GLN A 232 42.68 12.43 -11.95
C GLN A 232 41.98 12.70 -10.60
N ARG A 233 42.79 12.96 -9.59
CA ARG A 233 42.52 12.83 -8.14
C ARG A 233 42.52 14.25 -7.51
N VAL A 234 41.79 14.41 -6.39
CA VAL A 234 41.90 15.47 -5.34
C VAL A 234 41.26 16.83 -5.72
N ASP A 235 40.41 17.56 -4.97
CA ASP A 235 39.82 17.47 -3.61
C ASP A 235 38.63 18.48 -3.47
N THR A 236 37.73 18.17 -2.51
CA THR A 236 36.85 19.04 -1.68
C THR A 236 35.71 19.89 -2.29
N GLU A 237 34.51 19.65 -1.75
CA GLU A 237 33.19 20.34 -1.87
C GLU A 237 33.20 21.86 -1.56
N PRO A 238 32.19 22.69 -1.98
CA PRO A 238 30.75 22.41 -1.89
C PRO A 238 29.84 22.72 -3.10
N GLN A 239 28.89 21.80 -3.29
CA GLN A 239 27.44 21.97 -3.51
C GLN A 239 26.92 23.33 -4.03
N SER A 240 26.54 23.37 -5.33
CA SER A 240 25.27 23.98 -5.83
C SER A 240 25.21 24.22 -7.35
N GLU A 241 26.22 23.88 -8.15
CA GLU A 241 26.22 24.25 -9.59
C GLU A 241 26.18 23.08 -10.60
N PHE A 242 26.18 21.82 -10.16
CA PHE A 242 26.30 20.68 -11.10
C PHE A 242 24.97 20.21 -11.73
N LEU A 243 23.81 20.63 -11.21
CA LEU A 243 22.50 20.16 -11.70
C LEU A 243 22.05 20.85 -13.00
N VAL A 244 22.62 22.00 -13.38
CA VAL A 244 22.18 22.75 -14.58
C VAL A 244 22.92 22.30 -15.85
N LYS A 245 24.07 21.61 -15.75
CA LYS A 245 24.87 21.21 -16.92
C LYS A 245 24.50 19.84 -17.51
N VAL A 246 23.84 18.96 -16.76
CA VAL A 246 23.47 17.62 -17.26
C VAL A 246 22.15 17.67 -18.08
N GLU A 247 21.19 18.49 -17.68
CA GLU A 247 19.96 18.70 -18.48
C GLU A 247 20.23 19.41 -19.80
N ARG A 248 21.18 20.36 -19.83
CA ARG A 248 21.51 21.12 -21.06
C ARG A 248 22.32 20.30 -22.07
N ALA A 249 23.10 19.31 -21.61
CA ALA A 249 23.85 18.41 -22.50
C ALA A 249 22.94 17.32 -23.08
N ALA A 250 21.99 16.78 -22.30
CA ALA A 250 20.98 15.84 -22.82
C ALA A 250 20.00 16.51 -23.79
N ALA A 251 19.60 17.76 -23.53
CA ALA A 251 18.77 18.55 -24.44
C ALA A 251 19.49 18.93 -25.74
N ALA A 252 20.81 19.19 -25.70
CA ALA A 252 21.60 19.51 -26.90
C ALA A 252 21.87 18.29 -27.79
N VAL A 253 22.01 17.10 -27.20
CA VAL A 253 22.16 15.85 -27.96
C VAL A 253 20.82 15.39 -28.56
N ALA A 254 19.70 15.59 -27.86
CA ALA A 254 18.36 15.30 -28.39
C ALA A 254 17.87 16.33 -29.42
N ALA A 255 18.33 17.59 -29.35
CA ALA A 255 18.00 18.60 -30.36
C ALA A 255 18.75 18.39 -31.69
N ALA A 256 19.85 17.63 -31.70
CA ALA A 256 20.60 17.32 -32.92
C ALA A 256 20.01 16.15 -33.73
N GLU A 257 19.06 15.38 -33.18
CA GLU A 257 18.40 14.27 -33.86
C GLU A 257 17.00 14.62 -34.43
N VAL A 258 16.64 15.90 -34.53
CA VAL A 258 15.36 16.36 -35.12
C VAL A 258 15.55 17.03 -36.48
N GLU A 259 16.32 16.40 -37.37
CA GLU A 259 16.13 16.58 -38.81
C GLU A 259 15.69 15.23 -39.40
N GLY A 260 14.37 15.04 -39.50
CA GLY A 260 13.84 14.09 -40.49
C GLY A 260 12.76 13.09 -40.07
N ASN A 261 11.82 13.42 -39.16
CA ASN A 261 10.51 12.77 -39.25
C ASN A 261 9.37 13.65 -38.71
N ASP A 262 8.48 14.03 -39.62
CA ASP A 262 7.31 14.88 -39.41
C ASP A 262 6.13 14.10 -38.78
N ALA A 263 6.41 13.33 -37.72
CA ALA A 263 5.40 12.62 -36.95
C ALA A 263 5.03 13.47 -35.72
N VAL A 264 3.97 14.25 -35.84
CA VAL A 264 3.46 15.13 -34.79
C VAL A 264 2.73 14.29 -33.73
N TYR A 265 3.44 13.91 -32.66
CA TYR A 265 2.87 13.16 -31.53
C TYR A 265 2.18 14.10 -30.53
N GLU A 266 0.97 14.55 -30.89
CA GLU A 266 0.19 15.51 -30.11
C GLU A 266 -1.06 14.89 -29.48
N VAL A 267 -1.32 15.28 -28.24
CA VAL A 267 -2.43 14.81 -27.42
C VAL A 267 -3.24 16.01 -26.95
N PHE A 268 -4.56 15.89 -27.06
CA PHE A 268 -5.52 16.87 -26.60
C PHE A 268 -6.06 16.48 -25.23
N VAL A 269 -5.93 17.38 -24.26
CA VAL A 269 -6.38 17.19 -22.88
C VAL A 269 -7.51 18.17 -22.60
N SER A 270 -8.62 17.66 -22.10
CA SER A 270 -9.85 18.40 -21.77
C SER A 270 -10.28 18.12 -20.34
N ASP A 271 -11.22 18.93 -19.84
CA ASP A 271 -11.74 18.88 -18.46
C ASP A 271 -10.70 19.24 -17.36
N LEU A 272 -9.74 20.12 -17.68
CA LEU A 272 -8.79 20.65 -16.70
C LEU A 272 -9.47 21.68 -15.78
N PRO A 273 -9.15 21.71 -14.47
CA PRO A 273 -9.74 22.67 -13.54
C PRO A 273 -9.30 24.11 -13.86
N TRP A 274 -10.30 24.99 -14.03
CA TRP A 274 -10.12 26.43 -14.25
C TRP A 274 -9.47 27.11 -13.05
N GLY A 275 -8.47 27.97 -13.30
CA GLY A 275 -7.87 28.85 -12.29
C GLY A 275 -6.74 28.28 -11.44
N THR A 276 -6.50 26.97 -11.44
CA THR A 276 -5.40 26.34 -10.66
C THR A 276 -4.34 25.68 -11.54
N THR A 277 -4.65 25.42 -12.81
CA THR A 277 -3.78 24.66 -13.71
C THR A 277 -2.81 25.58 -14.44
N LYS A 278 -1.50 25.44 -14.19
CA LYS A 278 -0.43 26.07 -14.97
C LYS A 278 0.15 25.09 -15.99
N GLU A 279 0.78 25.62 -17.04
CA GLU A 279 1.49 24.83 -18.05
C GLU A 279 2.51 23.87 -17.42
N ALA A 280 3.23 24.32 -16.38
CA ALA A 280 4.20 23.52 -15.64
C ALA A 280 3.58 22.31 -14.92
N ASP A 281 2.33 22.42 -14.44
CA ASP A 281 1.65 21.34 -13.73
C ASP A 281 1.21 20.25 -14.72
N VAL A 282 0.72 20.67 -15.89
CA VAL A 282 0.38 19.77 -17.01
C VAL A 282 1.63 19.08 -17.54
N ALA A 283 2.72 19.82 -17.76
CA ALA A 283 4.01 19.26 -18.17
C ALA A 283 4.55 18.24 -17.16
N SER A 284 4.44 18.53 -15.86
CA SER A 284 4.87 17.61 -14.80
C SER A 284 4.02 16.34 -14.75
N TYR A 285 2.71 16.47 -14.94
CA TYR A 285 1.77 15.34 -14.93
C TYR A 285 1.96 14.43 -16.14
N PHE A 286 2.06 15.01 -17.34
CA PHE A 286 2.29 14.25 -18.56
C PHE A 286 3.75 13.83 -18.76
N GLY A 287 4.69 14.41 -18.01
CA GLY A 287 6.08 13.95 -17.93
C GLY A 287 6.21 12.50 -17.45
N ILE A 288 5.19 11.97 -16.78
CA ILE A 288 5.09 10.54 -16.42
C ILE A 288 4.93 9.66 -17.66
N ALA A 289 4.22 10.15 -18.68
CA ALA A 289 3.96 9.42 -19.91
C ALA A 289 5.17 9.46 -20.86
N GLY A 290 5.93 10.56 -20.90
CA GLY A 290 7.14 10.67 -21.70
C GLY A 290 7.72 12.08 -21.72
N VAL A 291 8.80 12.28 -22.49
CA VAL A 291 9.44 13.59 -22.65
C VAL A 291 8.50 14.54 -23.39
N VAL A 292 8.00 15.54 -22.67
CA VAL A 292 7.12 16.59 -23.19
C VAL A 292 7.98 17.67 -23.85
N VAL A 293 7.74 17.92 -25.13
CA VAL A 293 8.46 18.91 -25.94
C VAL A 293 7.79 20.28 -25.84
N LEU A 294 6.46 20.31 -25.84
CA LEU A 294 5.69 21.54 -25.81
C LEU A 294 4.33 21.30 -25.14
N VAL A 295 3.91 22.24 -24.29
CA VAL A 295 2.53 22.30 -23.78
C VAL A 295 1.93 23.61 -24.22
N GLN A 296 0.78 23.56 -24.90
CA GLN A 296 0.04 24.75 -25.29
C GLN A 296 -1.30 24.76 -24.56
N MET A 297 -1.55 25.83 -23.81
CA MET A 297 -2.83 26.05 -23.15
C MET A 297 -3.49 27.32 -23.69
N PRO A 298 -4.56 27.21 -24.48
CA PRO A 298 -5.32 28.37 -24.92
C PRO A 298 -5.88 29.14 -23.71
N THR A 299 -5.58 30.43 -23.65
CA THR A 299 -6.15 31.38 -22.68
C THR A 299 -7.22 32.22 -23.35
N MET A 300 -8.27 32.57 -22.61
CA MET A 300 -9.27 33.55 -23.05
C MET A 300 -8.70 34.97 -23.00
N THR A 301 -9.42 35.92 -23.61
CA THR A 301 -9.12 37.37 -23.59
C THR A 301 -8.91 37.94 -22.19
N ASP A 302 -9.51 37.30 -21.18
CA ASP A 302 -9.47 37.71 -19.77
C ASP A 302 -8.31 37.06 -19.00
N GLY A 303 -7.39 36.36 -19.69
CA GLY A 303 -6.22 35.69 -19.10
C GLY A 303 -6.53 34.37 -18.38
N SER A 304 -7.79 33.95 -18.34
CA SER A 304 -8.21 32.66 -17.75
C SER A 304 -7.98 31.49 -18.71
N THR A 305 -7.61 30.33 -18.17
CA THR A 305 -7.40 29.11 -18.98
C THR A 305 -8.74 28.48 -19.36
N VAL A 306 -8.88 28.03 -20.62
CA VAL A 306 -10.12 27.44 -21.16
C VAL A 306 -10.42 26.04 -20.56
N GLY A 307 -9.49 25.47 -19.79
CA GLY A 307 -9.61 24.10 -19.26
C GLY A 307 -9.24 23.03 -20.28
N VAL A 308 -8.49 23.44 -21.31
CA VAL A 308 -7.99 22.59 -22.40
C VAL A 308 -6.48 22.80 -22.56
N ALA A 309 -5.75 21.74 -22.86
CA ALA A 309 -4.32 21.78 -23.17
C ALA A 309 -3.99 20.86 -24.36
N VAL A 310 -3.01 21.24 -25.16
CA VAL A 310 -2.38 20.40 -26.18
C VAL A 310 -0.97 20.08 -25.72
N VAL A 311 -0.62 18.80 -25.66
CA VAL A 311 0.69 18.32 -25.21
C VAL A 311 1.38 17.60 -26.36
N ARG A 312 2.57 18.05 -26.72
CA ARG A 312 3.42 17.44 -27.75
C ARG A 312 4.53 16.62 -27.09
N PHE A 313 4.66 15.37 -27.51
CA PHE A 313 5.68 14.45 -27.03
C PHE A 313 6.81 14.27 -28.04
N ALA A 314 8.00 13.92 -27.53
CA ALA A 314 9.15 13.59 -28.36
C ALA A 314 9.01 12.21 -29.04
N ALA A 315 8.20 11.31 -28.48
CA ALA A 315 8.07 9.92 -28.92
C ALA A 315 6.61 9.44 -28.95
N LEU A 316 6.32 8.51 -29.87
CA LEU A 316 5.02 7.82 -29.99
C LEU A 316 4.62 7.08 -28.72
N GLU A 317 5.61 6.54 -27.99
CA GLU A 317 5.40 5.85 -26.72
C GLU A 317 4.79 6.79 -25.68
N GLY A 318 5.27 8.04 -25.62
CA GLY A 318 4.74 9.07 -24.72
C GLY A 318 3.30 9.44 -25.02
N MET A 319 2.96 9.57 -26.30
CA MET A 319 1.58 9.80 -26.75
C MET A 319 0.65 8.62 -26.39
N THR A 320 1.10 7.39 -26.63
CA THR A 320 0.28 6.18 -26.37
C THR A 320 0.00 6.01 -24.88
N LEU A 321 0.99 6.32 -24.03
CA LEU A 321 0.82 6.29 -22.58
C LEU A 321 -0.08 7.43 -22.09
N ALA A 322 0.06 8.64 -22.63
CA ALA A 322 -0.82 9.75 -22.29
C ALA A 322 -2.29 9.44 -22.62
N LEU A 323 -2.58 8.77 -23.75
CA LEU A 323 -3.94 8.32 -24.09
C LEU A 323 -4.51 7.32 -23.08
N ARG A 324 -3.67 6.52 -22.41
CA ARG A 324 -4.12 5.63 -21.33
C ARG A 324 -4.45 6.37 -20.04
N MET A 325 -4.02 7.63 -19.91
CA MET A 325 -4.34 8.50 -18.78
C MET A 325 -5.71 9.20 -18.94
N ASP A 326 -6.51 8.80 -19.93
CA ASP A 326 -7.90 9.25 -20.07
C ASP A 326 -8.75 8.83 -18.85
N GLY A 327 -9.48 9.78 -18.28
CA GLY A 327 -10.34 9.58 -17.11
C GLY A 327 -9.63 9.65 -15.76
N TYR A 328 -8.33 9.96 -15.70
CA TYR A 328 -7.60 10.04 -14.43
C TYR A 328 -7.89 11.34 -13.66
N PRO A 329 -7.85 11.30 -12.31
CA PRO A 329 -8.03 12.51 -11.51
C PRO A 329 -6.78 13.41 -11.56
N PHE A 330 -6.98 14.64 -12.00
CA PHE A 330 -6.02 15.74 -11.96
C PHE A 330 -6.60 16.87 -11.10
N ASN A 331 -5.94 17.19 -9.98
CA ASN A 331 -6.38 18.22 -9.03
C ASN A 331 -7.88 18.13 -8.65
N GLY A 332 -8.38 16.90 -8.47
CA GLY A 332 -9.76 16.64 -8.03
C GLY A 332 -10.81 16.59 -9.14
N LYS A 333 -10.43 16.71 -10.43
CA LYS A 333 -11.32 16.48 -11.58
C LYS A 333 -10.77 15.40 -12.50
N ASN A 334 -11.62 14.58 -13.09
CA ASN A 334 -11.21 13.60 -14.07
C ASN A 334 -10.91 14.31 -15.39
N ILE A 335 -9.68 14.16 -15.90
CA ILE A 335 -9.28 14.71 -17.20
C ILE A 335 -9.69 13.77 -18.32
N ARG A 336 -9.93 14.33 -19.50
CA ARG A 336 -10.18 13.57 -20.71
C ARG A 336 -9.05 13.76 -21.70
N VAL A 337 -8.48 12.66 -22.18
CA VAL A 337 -7.31 12.65 -23.06
C VAL A 337 -7.67 12.00 -24.40
N ALA A 338 -7.49 12.75 -25.50
CA ALA A 338 -7.82 12.30 -26.85
C ALA A 338 -6.67 12.59 -27.83
N VAL A 339 -6.63 11.84 -28.94
CA VAL A 339 -5.66 12.10 -30.02
C VAL A 339 -5.92 13.47 -30.62
N HIS A 340 -4.89 14.31 -30.70
CA HIS A 340 -5.03 15.60 -31.39
C HIS A 340 -5.09 15.36 -32.90
N LYS A 341 -6.23 15.65 -33.53
CA LYS A 341 -6.35 15.69 -34.99
C LYS A 341 -6.11 17.13 -35.44
N SER A 342 -4.88 17.44 -35.80
CA SER A 342 -4.60 18.67 -36.56
C SER A 342 -5.40 18.61 -37.86
N LYS A 343 -6.17 19.66 -38.16
CA LYS A 343 -7.11 19.71 -39.28
C LYS A 343 -6.76 20.84 -40.21
#